data_AF-A1ZE03-F1
#
_entry.id   AF-A1ZE03-F1
#
_cell.length_a   1.000
_cell.length_b   1.000
_cell.length_c   1.000
_cell.angle_alpha   90.00
_cell.angle_beta   90.00
_cell.angle_gamma   90.00
#
_symmetry.space_group_name_H-M   'P 1'
#
loop_
_entity.id
_entity.type
_entity.pdbx_description
1 polymer ?
#
loop_
_entity_poly.entity_id
_entity_poly.type
_entity_poly.pdbx_seq_one_letter_code
_entity_poly.pdbx_strand_id
1 'polypeptide(L)'
;MNEKTYETLTDFLLQHLQQRPGMYLKEPRLSTLSTFLMGYSVGRYVSQYPYEDDFFGHNGFIQWLGHYKDNPEVDFWEAILMEEAQHDEYRALELFFEYLEKFRSEQC
;
A
#
# COMPACT_ATOMS: atom_id res chain seq x y z
N MET A 1 -6.41 -28.37 0.20
CA MET A 1 -5.84 -27.09 0.62
C MET A 1 -6.76 -26.03 0.06
N ASN A 2 -7.49 -25.32 0.91
CA ASN A 2 -8.21 -24.14 0.43
C ASN A 2 -7.14 -23.08 0.18
N GLU A 3 -6.85 -22.79 -1.09
CA GLU A 3 -6.15 -21.56 -1.45
C GLU A 3 -6.96 -20.42 -0.82
N LYS A 4 -6.34 -19.70 0.12
CA LYS A 4 -6.88 -18.42 0.55
C LYS A 4 -6.64 -17.46 -0.62
N THR A 5 -7.62 -17.37 -1.50
CA THR A 5 -7.63 -16.38 -2.56
C THR A 5 -7.87 -15.03 -1.89
N TYR A 6 -6.86 -14.15 -1.91
CA TYR A 6 -7.05 -12.77 -1.48
C TYR A 6 -7.80 -12.05 -2.60
N GLU A 7 -8.89 -11.36 -2.25
CA GLU A 7 -9.75 -10.69 -3.25
C GLU A 7 -8.99 -9.53 -3.90
N THR A 8 -8.16 -8.79 -3.15
CA THR A 8 -7.33 -7.69 -3.68
C THR A 8 -5.96 -7.55 -2.97
N LEU A 9 -5.09 -6.68 -3.51
CA LEU A 9 -3.82 -6.33 -2.84
C LEU A 9 -4.08 -5.61 -1.51
N THR A 10 -5.04 -4.68 -1.49
CA THR A 10 -5.47 -4.00 -0.25
C THR A 10 -5.86 -4.99 0.84
N ASP A 11 -6.63 -6.02 0.50
CA ASP A 11 -7.03 -7.06 1.45
C ASP A 11 -5.85 -7.84 1.99
N PHE A 12 -4.91 -8.23 1.12
CA PHE A 12 -3.69 -8.89 1.57
C PHE A 12 -2.89 -8.00 2.54
N LEU A 13 -2.74 -6.72 2.21
CA LEU A 13 -1.99 -5.78 3.04
C LEU A 13 -2.60 -5.61 4.43
N LEU A 14 -3.93 -5.42 4.52
CA LEU A 14 -4.63 -5.22 5.78
C LEU A 14 -4.79 -6.52 6.61
N GLN A 15 -5.17 -7.62 5.96
CA GLN A 15 -5.52 -8.85 6.69
C GLN A 15 -4.30 -9.71 7.04
N HIS A 16 -3.17 -9.52 6.33
CA HIS A 16 -1.99 -10.37 6.50
C HIS A 16 -0.72 -9.59 6.80
N LEU A 17 -0.37 -8.61 5.97
CA LEU A 17 0.90 -7.90 6.11
C LEU A 17 0.91 -7.05 7.38
N GLN A 18 -0.13 -6.24 7.62
CA GLN A 18 -0.29 -5.39 8.81
C GLN A 18 -0.23 -6.20 10.12
N GLN A 19 -0.79 -7.41 10.13
CA GLN A 19 -0.84 -8.27 11.33
C GLN A 19 0.53 -8.86 11.69
N ARG A 20 1.42 -9.03 10.70
CA ARG A 20 2.74 -9.68 10.88
C ARG A 20 3.80 -9.02 9.99
N PRO A 21 4.05 -7.72 10.12
CA PRO A 21 4.86 -6.99 9.14
C PRO A 21 6.30 -7.49 9.07
N GLY A 22 6.87 -7.93 10.19
CA GLY A 22 8.21 -8.53 10.24
C GLY A 22 8.36 -9.84 9.41
N MET A 23 7.26 -10.57 9.15
CA MET A 23 7.29 -11.78 8.32
C MET A 23 7.48 -11.46 6.83
N TYR A 24 7.01 -10.30 6.39
CA TYR A 24 7.03 -9.89 4.98
C TYR A 24 8.12 -8.85 4.68
N LEU A 25 8.30 -7.88 5.59
CA LEU A 25 9.18 -6.74 5.39
C LEU A 25 10.56 -6.91 6.04
N LYS A 26 10.76 -7.97 6.83
CA LYS A 26 11.91 -8.20 7.73
C LYS A 26 12.04 -7.17 8.86
N GLU A 27 11.95 -5.89 8.54
CA GLU A 27 11.89 -4.76 9.47
C GLU A 27 10.67 -3.90 9.08
N PRO A 28 9.77 -3.56 10.00
CA PRO A 28 8.51 -2.89 9.66
C PRO A 28 8.71 -1.38 9.45
N ARG A 29 9.32 -1.00 8.33
CA ARG A 29 9.55 0.41 7.94
C ARG A 29 8.83 0.74 6.64
N LEU A 30 8.41 1.99 6.45
CA LEU A 30 7.75 2.42 5.23
C LEU A 30 8.58 2.13 3.96
N SER A 31 9.88 2.43 4.00
CA SER A 31 10.81 2.17 2.89
C SER A 31 10.87 0.69 2.48
N THR A 32 10.79 -0.23 3.44
CA THR A 32 10.76 -1.68 3.15
C THR A 32 9.43 -2.10 2.52
N LEU A 33 8.32 -1.48 2.93
CA LEU A 33 7.01 -1.69 2.30
C LEU A 33 6.99 -1.15 0.87
N SER A 34 7.51 0.06 0.65
CA SER A 34 7.64 0.65 -0.70
C SER A 34 8.43 -0.27 -1.64
N THR A 35 9.57 -0.79 -1.17
CA THR A 35 10.37 -1.75 -1.95
C THR A 35 9.59 -3.03 -2.26
N PHE A 36 8.85 -3.56 -1.29
CA PHE A 36 7.98 -4.73 -1.48
C PHE A 36 6.91 -4.48 -2.56
N LEU A 37 6.22 -3.34 -2.47
CA LEU A 37 5.15 -2.93 -3.40
C LEU A 37 5.67 -2.70 -4.82
N MET A 38 6.86 -2.10 -4.95
CA MET A 38 7.55 -1.97 -6.24
C MET A 38 7.88 -3.35 -6.83
N GLY A 39 8.39 -4.29 -6.02
CA GLY A 39 8.67 -5.66 -6.46
C GLY A 39 7.40 -6.39 -6.91
N TYR A 40 6.29 -6.20 -6.20
CA TYR A 40 4.98 -6.71 -6.61
C TYR A 40 4.57 -6.12 -7.97
N SER A 41 4.61 -4.79 -8.13
CA SER A 41 4.27 -4.12 -9.39
C SER A 41 5.10 -4.64 -10.57
N VAL A 42 6.42 -4.78 -10.42
CA VAL A 42 7.32 -5.34 -11.44
C VAL A 42 6.96 -6.79 -11.75
N GLY A 43 6.80 -7.63 -10.72
CA GLY A 43 6.45 -9.05 -10.88
C GLY A 43 5.13 -9.24 -11.63
N ARG A 44 4.15 -8.36 -11.39
CA ARG A 44 2.86 -8.36 -12.07
C ARG A 44 3.00 -7.89 -13.52
N TYR A 45 3.74 -6.82 -13.77
CA TYR A 45 4.01 -6.31 -15.13
C TYR A 45 4.62 -7.38 -16.04
N VAL A 46 5.62 -8.13 -15.56
CA VAL A 46 6.26 -9.19 -16.35
C VAL A 46 5.37 -10.41 -16.58
N SER A 47 4.36 -10.62 -15.72
CA SER A 47 3.43 -11.76 -15.81
C SER A 47 2.28 -11.57 -16.81
N GLN A 48 2.12 -10.38 -17.39
CA GLN A 48 1.04 -10.02 -18.34
C GLN A 48 -0.39 -10.28 -17.83
N TYR A 49 -0.58 -10.35 -16.51
CA TYR A 49 -1.91 -10.47 -15.93
C TYR A 49 -2.70 -9.16 -16.12
N PRO A 50 -3.99 -9.22 -16.51
CA PRO A 50 -4.81 -8.02 -16.70
C PRO A 50 -4.91 -7.16 -15.43
N TYR A 51 -4.96 -5.84 -15.64
CA TYR A 51 -4.83 -4.79 -14.65
C TYR A 51 -6.21 -4.27 -14.20
N GLU A 52 -6.75 -4.86 -13.15
CA GLU A 52 -7.74 -4.23 -12.27
C GLU A 52 -7.17 -4.32 -10.86
N ASP A 53 -6.35 -3.34 -10.48
CA ASP A 53 -5.73 -3.28 -9.15
C ASP A 53 -6.31 -2.08 -8.39
N ASP A 54 -6.85 -2.37 -7.22
CA ASP A 54 -7.42 -1.40 -6.28
C ASP A 54 -6.33 -0.55 -5.59
N PHE A 55 -5.06 -0.81 -5.88
CA PHE A 55 -3.94 -0.12 -5.27
C PHE A 55 -3.26 0.90 -6.19
N PHE A 56 -2.77 0.47 -7.36
CA PHE A 56 -2.00 1.31 -8.29
C PHE A 56 -2.85 1.91 -9.43
N GLY A 57 -4.13 1.53 -9.55
CA GLY A 57 -5.01 2.03 -10.60
C GLY A 57 -5.38 3.50 -10.45
N HIS A 58 -6.04 4.06 -11.47
CA HIS A 58 -6.53 5.45 -11.45
C HIS A 58 -7.52 5.74 -10.32
N ASN A 59 -8.25 4.71 -9.87
CA ASN A 59 -9.13 4.77 -8.70
C ASN A 59 -8.54 4.02 -7.49
N GLY A 60 -7.23 3.74 -7.53
CA GLY A 60 -6.55 2.97 -6.51
C GLY A 60 -6.09 3.81 -5.32
N PHE A 61 -5.63 3.11 -4.28
CA PHE A 61 -5.18 3.72 -3.03
C PHE A 61 -4.18 4.87 -3.22
N ILE A 62 -3.17 4.71 -4.09
CA ILE A 62 -2.13 5.73 -4.28
C ILE A 62 -2.71 7.06 -4.79
N GLN A 63 -3.60 6.98 -5.79
CA GLN A 63 -4.26 8.17 -6.33
C GLN A 63 -5.22 8.79 -5.30
N TRP A 64 -5.98 7.96 -4.59
CA TRP A 64 -6.85 8.42 -3.51
C TRP A 64 -6.08 9.15 -2.41
N LEU A 65 -4.93 8.62 -1.97
CA LEU A 65 -4.10 9.23 -0.93
C LEU A 65 -3.60 10.61 -1.36
N GLY A 66 -3.13 10.75 -2.61
CA GLY A 66 -2.71 12.03 -3.17
C GLY A 66 -3.83 13.07 -3.14
N HIS A 67 -5.04 12.70 -3.59
CA HIS A 67 -6.21 13.59 -3.52
C HIS A 67 -6.64 13.90 -2.09
N TYR A 68 -6.64 12.91 -1.20
CA TYR A 68 -7.02 13.07 0.21
C TYR A 68 -6.11 14.06 0.94
N LYS A 69 -4.86 14.20 0.48
CA LYS A 69 -3.84 15.07 1.07
C LYS A 69 -3.64 16.38 0.32
N ASP A 70 -4.55 16.73 -0.59
CA ASP A 70 -4.45 17.91 -1.47
C ASP A 70 -3.13 17.97 -2.24
N ASN A 71 -2.54 16.80 -2.53
CA ASN A 71 -1.27 16.66 -3.23
C ASN A 71 -1.38 15.61 -4.37
N PRO A 72 -2.10 15.94 -5.46
CA PRO A 72 -2.49 14.96 -6.49
C PRO A 72 -1.36 14.61 -7.48
N GLU A 73 -0.23 15.33 -7.46
CA GLU A 73 0.87 15.16 -8.42
C GLU A 73 2.10 14.41 -7.84
N VAL A 74 1.99 13.82 -6.65
CA VAL A 74 3.16 13.18 -6.03
C VAL A 74 3.42 11.81 -6.64
N ASP A 75 4.47 11.73 -7.46
CA ASP A 75 5.04 10.46 -7.95
C ASP A 75 5.57 9.55 -6.81
N PHE A 76 5.75 10.10 -5.61
CA PHE A 76 6.29 9.47 -4.41
C PHE A 76 5.34 9.60 -3.21
N TRP A 77 4.28 8.78 -3.18
CA TRP A 77 3.29 8.75 -2.10
C TRP A 77 3.92 8.54 -0.70
N GLU A 78 5.10 7.92 -0.63
CA GLU A 78 5.85 7.74 0.61
C GLU A 78 6.22 9.08 1.25
N ALA A 79 6.52 10.10 0.44
CA ALA A 79 6.91 11.42 0.92
C ALA A 79 5.80 12.06 1.76
N ILE A 80 4.54 11.91 1.32
CA ILE A 80 3.35 12.40 2.03
C ILE A 80 3.32 11.82 3.46
N LEU A 81 3.52 10.50 3.58
CA LEU A 81 3.48 9.82 4.86
C LEU A 81 4.71 10.11 5.73
N MET A 82 5.88 10.23 5.12
CA MET A 82 7.11 10.59 5.83
C MET A 82 7.06 12.00 6.40
N GLU A 83 6.52 12.97 5.67
CA GLU A 83 6.34 14.34 6.14
C GLU A 83 5.37 14.38 7.34
N GLU A 84 4.23 13.70 7.24
CA GLU A 84 3.25 13.62 8.33
C GLU A 84 3.81 12.90 9.57
N ALA A 85 4.64 11.88 9.36
CA ALA A 85 5.31 11.13 10.43
C ALA A 85 6.54 11.83 11.01
N GLN A 86 6.86 13.08 10.61
CA GLN A 86 8.08 13.78 11.04
C GLN A 86 9.36 12.97 10.75
N HIS A 87 9.39 12.27 9.61
CA HIS A 87 10.45 11.38 9.15
C HIS A 87 10.70 10.13 10.03
N ASP A 88 9.74 9.73 10.87
CA ASP A 88 9.74 8.43 11.54
C ASP A 88 9.17 7.33 10.62
N GLU A 89 10.05 6.44 10.14
CA GLU A 89 9.70 5.33 9.23
C GLU A 89 8.67 4.35 9.80
N TYR A 90 8.66 4.15 11.12
CA TYR A 90 7.73 3.22 11.77
C TYR A 90 6.36 3.87 11.88
N ARG A 91 6.31 5.14 12.30
CA ARG A 91 5.06 5.90 12.34
C ARG A 91 4.49 6.10 10.94
N ALA A 92 5.32 6.32 9.93
CA ALA A 92 4.88 6.46 8.55
C ALA A 92 4.27 5.15 8.00
N LEU A 93 4.78 3.99 8.42
CA LEU A 93 4.17 2.70 8.13
C LEU A 93 2.81 2.51 8.83
N GLU A 94 2.67 2.97 10.08
CA GLU A 94 1.36 2.96 10.75
C GLU A 94 0.35 3.83 10.01
N LEU A 95 0.74 5.06 9.65
CA LEU A 95 -0.09 5.97 8.86
C LEU A 95 -0.50 5.37 7.51
N PHE A 96 0.41 4.66 6.83
CA PHE A 96 0.07 3.93 5.61
C PHE A 96 -1.14 3.02 5.82
N PHE A 97 -1.15 2.21 6.88
CA PHE A 97 -2.26 1.30 7.14
C PHE A 97 -3.52 2.03 7.61
N GLU A 98 -3.41 3.09 8.41
CA GLU A 98 -4.54 3.93 8.80
C GLU A 98 -5.25 4.51 7.55
N TYR A 99 -4.48 5.01 6.58
CA TYR A 99 -5.03 5.52 5.32
C TYR A 99 -5.58 4.41 4.43
N LEU A 100 -4.94 3.25 4.38
CA LEU A 100 -5.40 2.11 3.59
C LEU A 100 -6.72 1.54 4.12
N GLU A 101 -6.89 1.47 5.45
CA GLU A 101 -8.17 1.13 6.08
C GLU A 101 -9.26 2.14 5.74
N LYS A 102 -8.93 3.43 5.80
CA LYS A 102 -9.87 4.51 5.44
C LYS A 102 -10.31 4.40 3.99
N PHE A 103 -9.37 4.26 3.06
CA PHE A 103 -9.64 4.02 1.64
C PHE A 103 -10.59 2.84 1.43
N ARG A 104 -10.29 1.69 2.06
CA ARG A 104 -11.14 0.50 1.96
C ARG A 104 -12.55 0.75 2.48
N SER A 105 -12.69 1.50 3.58
CA SER A 105 -14.01 1.82 4.16
C SER A 105 -14.86 2.75 3.27
N GLU A 106 -14.23 3.58 2.44
CA GLU A 106 -14.92 4.50 1.51
C GLU A 106 -15.28 3.84 0.17
N GLN A 107 -14.68 2.67 -0.12
CA GLN A 107 -14.96 1.86 -1.31
C GLN A 107 -16.09 0.82 -1.09
N CYS A 108 -16.58 0.67 0.15
CA CYS A 108 -17.67 -0.25 0.53
C CYS A 108 -19.06 0.40 0.47
#